data_AF-A0A2E0TN20-F1
#
_entry.id   AF-A0A2E0TN20-F1
#
_cell.length_a   1.000
_cell.length_b   1.000
_cell.length_c   1.000
_cell.angle_alpha   90.00
_cell.angle_beta   90.00
_cell.angle_gamma   90.00
#
_symmetry.space_group_name_H-M   'P 1'
#
loop_
_entity.id
_entity.type
_entity.pdbx_description
1 polymer ?
#
loop_
_entity_poly.entity_id
_entity_poly.type
_entity_poly.pdbx_seq_one_letter_code
_entity_poly.pdbx_strand_id
1 'polypeptide(L)'
;MSGEKGGDGSRPSQKTYRGYATPDVEAEKKRGAGMFDDETVIDEGQPEHEAEPTGELKPPQAASTPKRSIHDAQPLVEVEVVHQHGPAPRVEQPPQTLEIWTQNRIYTLDPQLFCVGVADRASGKADPSHPFLGYKLVGGQHRDGHSFEISYPYPRPGTEAVFEQPQGTRGNFSRTSTVTRVVLRLHVVTVSPNVLVPTWDRITNHELALPAAVDDAKGEDEG
;
A
#
# COMPACT_ATOMS: atom_id res chain seq x y z
N MET A 1 62.55 1.50 -19.01
CA MET A 1 61.64 2.49 -19.64
C MET A 1 60.26 1.84 -19.65
N SER A 2 59.47 2.05 -18.60
CA SER A 2 58.44 3.12 -18.50
C SER A 2 57.23 2.79 -19.40
N GLY A 3 56.01 2.60 -18.92
CA GLY A 3 55.49 2.72 -17.57
C GLY A 3 54.04 2.21 -17.48
N GLU A 4 53.62 1.95 -16.26
CA GLU A 4 52.24 1.73 -15.83
C GLU A 4 51.33 2.91 -16.18
N LYS A 5 50.07 2.63 -16.54
CA LYS A 5 48.97 3.57 -16.36
C LYS A 5 47.80 2.85 -15.70
N GLY A 6 47.65 3.11 -14.41
CA GLY A 6 46.41 2.90 -13.66
C GLY A 6 45.32 3.84 -14.16
N GLY A 7 44.14 3.28 -14.41
CA GLY A 7 42.92 4.01 -14.69
C GLY A 7 42.12 4.14 -13.40
N ASP A 8 42.16 5.33 -12.83
CA ASP A 8 41.54 5.76 -11.59
C ASP A 8 40.01 5.67 -11.64
N GLY A 9 39.41 5.19 -10.55
CA GLY A 9 37.99 5.03 -10.37
C GLY A 9 37.33 6.34 -9.97
N SER A 10 36.56 6.95 -10.89
CA SER A 10 35.66 8.04 -10.55
C SER A 10 34.22 7.56 -10.64
N ARG A 11 33.64 7.21 -9.48
CA ARG A 11 32.19 7.03 -9.32
C ARG A 11 31.54 8.41 -9.29
N PRO A 12 30.54 8.71 -10.14
CA PRO A 12 29.84 9.99 -10.05
C PRO A 12 29.10 10.09 -8.71
N SER A 13 29.47 11.08 -7.89
CA SER A 13 28.78 11.39 -6.65
C SER A 13 27.35 11.85 -6.96
N GLN A 14 26.34 11.09 -6.54
CA GLN A 14 24.96 11.57 -6.55
C GLN A 14 24.81 12.64 -5.46
N LYS A 15 24.60 13.89 -5.88
CA LYS A 15 24.15 14.97 -5.01
C LYS A 15 22.72 14.66 -4.58
N THR A 16 22.52 14.37 -3.30
CA THR A 16 21.20 14.30 -2.69
C THR A 16 20.67 15.73 -2.52
N TYR A 17 19.72 16.12 -3.37
CA TYR A 17 19.00 17.38 -3.20
C TYR A 17 17.88 17.17 -2.18
N ARG A 18 18.11 17.64 -0.96
CA ARG A 18 17.13 17.71 0.12
C ARG A 18 16.64 19.14 0.19
N GLY A 19 15.38 19.38 -0.17
CA GLY A 19 14.76 20.69 -0.01
C GLY A 19 13.60 20.89 -0.99
N TYR A 20 12.38 20.92 -0.46
CA TYR A 20 11.24 21.51 -1.14
C TYR A 20 11.47 23.03 -1.19
N ALA A 21 11.91 23.53 -2.34
CA ALA A 21 11.80 24.94 -2.67
C ALA A 21 10.49 25.14 -3.43
N THR A 22 9.53 25.80 -2.81
CA THR A 22 8.40 26.43 -3.50
C THR A 22 8.94 27.52 -4.42
N PRO A 23 8.58 27.57 -5.70
CA PRO A 23 8.90 28.73 -6.51
C PRO A 23 8.12 29.95 -6.00
N ASP A 24 8.85 31.04 -5.74
CA ASP A 24 8.35 32.36 -5.43
C ASP A 24 7.30 32.81 -6.45
N VAL A 25 6.18 33.35 -5.94
CA VAL A 25 5.20 34.10 -6.71
C VAL A 25 5.22 35.54 -6.20
N GLU A 26 6.21 36.31 -6.63
CA GLU A 26 6.21 37.79 -6.75
C GLU A 26 7.24 38.12 -7.83
N ALA A 27 7.08 39.02 -8.80
CA ALA A 27 6.16 40.10 -9.10
C ALA A 27 6.08 40.17 -10.65
N GLU A 28 5.07 40.77 -11.27
CA GLU A 28 5.17 42.20 -11.58
C GLU A 28 3.80 42.84 -11.79
N LYS A 29 3.70 43.97 -11.10
CA LYS A 29 2.65 44.97 -11.08
C LYS A 29 3.03 46.06 -12.11
N LYS A 30 2.01 46.64 -12.74
CA LYS A 30 1.93 47.98 -13.40
C LYS A 30 1.92 48.03 -14.93
N ARG A 31 0.74 48.47 -15.42
CA ARG A 31 0.44 49.56 -16.38
C ARG A 31 -1.05 49.40 -16.70
N GLY A 32 -1.97 50.35 -16.66
CA GLY A 32 -2.08 51.77 -16.34
C GLY A 32 -3.60 52.06 -16.42
N ALA A 33 -4.19 52.68 -15.41
CA ALA A 33 -4.61 54.09 -15.42
C ALA A 33 -5.76 54.43 -16.41
N GLY A 34 -6.90 54.81 -15.84
CA GLY A 34 -7.82 55.82 -16.40
C GLY A 34 -9.20 55.30 -16.83
N MET A 35 -10.25 55.57 -16.05
CA MET A 35 -11.25 56.65 -16.30
C MET A 35 -12.64 56.28 -15.74
N PHE A 36 -13.19 57.14 -14.84
CA PHE A 36 -14.58 57.68 -14.77
C PHE A 36 -15.75 56.67 -14.88
N ASP A 37 -16.76 56.57 -14.01
CA ASP A 37 -17.60 57.54 -13.27
C ASP A 37 -18.54 56.75 -12.31
N ASP A 38 -18.86 57.26 -11.11
CA ASP A 38 -20.21 57.76 -10.68
C ASP A 38 -21.22 56.61 -10.42
N GLU A 39 -21.85 56.39 -9.26
CA GLU A 39 -22.64 57.28 -8.41
C GLU A 39 -22.64 56.84 -6.93
N THR A 40 -22.79 57.85 -6.09
CA THR A 40 -23.09 57.86 -4.66
C THR A 40 -24.55 57.47 -4.35
N VAL A 41 -24.79 56.61 -3.34
CA VAL A 41 -25.93 56.79 -2.41
C VAL A 41 -25.48 56.41 -1.00
N ILE A 42 -25.50 57.41 -0.12
CA ILE A 42 -25.40 57.34 1.33
C ILE A 42 -26.83 57.15 1.84
N ASP A 43 -27.06 56.23 2.78
CA ASP A 43 -28.16 56.42 3.74
C ASP A 43 -27.71 55.95 5.13
N GLU A 44 -27.68 56.93 6.03
CA GLU A 44 -27.36 56.81 7.45
C GLU A 44 -28.63 56.47 8.22
N GLY A 45 -28.56 55.46 9.10
CA GLY A 45 -29.71 55.09 9.92
C GLY A 45 -29.33 54.20 11.10
N GLN A 46 -28.44 54.69 11.96
CA GLN A 46 -28.39 54.22 13.36
C GLN A 46 -29.50 54.93 14.15
N PRO A 47 -30.13 54.22 15.10
CA PRO A 47 -29.78 54.57 16.48
C PRO A 47 -29.49 53.35 17.34
N GLU A 48 -28.33 53.43 17.99
CA GLU A 48 -28.10 53.23 19.43
C GLU A 48 -29.23 52.51 20.20
N HIS A 49 -28.92 51.30 20.67
CA HIS A 49 -29.56 50.77 21.87
C HIS A 49 -28.49 50.26 22.83
N GLU A 50 -28.68 50.70 24.07
CA GLU A 50 -27.79 50.70 25.20
C GLU A 50 -27.42 49.30 25.69
N ALA A 51 -26.23 49.24 26.28
CA ALA A 51 -25.75 48.11 27.06
C ALA A 51 -26.48 48.05 28.42
N GLU A 52 -27.12 46.90 28.67
CA GLU A 52 -27.45 46.42 30.01
C GLU A 52 -26.76 45.04 30.19
N PRO A 53 -25.98 44.82 31.26
CA PRO A 53 -25.24 43.58 31.49
C PRO A 53 -26.13 42.55 32.19
N THR A 54 -26.99 41.87 31.44
CA THR A 54 -27.75 40.74 31.99
C THR A 54 -26.88 39.49 31.93
N GLY A 55 -26.34 39.10 33.09
CA GLY A 55 -25.63 37.84 33.30
C GLY A 55 -26.54 36.64 33.08
N GLU A 56 -26.76 36.29 31.83
CA GLU A 56 -27.41 35.05 31.44
C GLU A 56 -26.33 34.02 31.16
N LEU A 57 -26.16 33.09 32.11
CA LEU A 57 -25.32 31.91 31.95
C LEU A 57 -25.88 31.09 30.78
N LYS A 58 -25.39 31.38 29.57
CA LYS A 58 -25.61 30.54 28.40
C LYS A 58 -25.11 29.14 28.78
N PRO A 59 -25.97 28.11 28.83
CA PRO A 59 -25.51 26.77 29.14
C PRO A 59 -24.38 26.43 28.14
N PRO A 60 -23.31 25.74 28.58
CA PRO A 60 -22.22 25.40 27.69
C PRO A 60 -22.84 24.72 26.48
N GLN A 61 -22.70 25.35 25.31
CA GLN A 61 -23.05 24.72 24.05
C GLN A 61 -22.37 23.37 24.10
N ALA A 62 -23.19 22.30 24.15
CA ALA A 62 -22.69 20.94 24.16
C ALA A 62 -21.70 20.88 23.00
N ALA A 63 -20.41 20.73 23.34
CA ALA A 63 -19.37 20.55 22.36
C ALA A 63 -19.89 19.46 21.43
N SER A 64 -20.15 19.80 20.17
CA SER A 64 -20.61 18.85 19.19
C SER A 64 -19.51 17.81 19.11
N THR A 65 -19.67 16.71 19.85
CA THR A 65 -18.80 15.55 19.72
C THR A 65 -18.77 15.25 18.23
N PRO A 66 -17.58 15.24 17.59
CA PRO A 66 -17.52 14.92 16.18
C PRO A 66 -18.25 13.59 16.03
N LYS A 67 -19.27 13.56 15.15
CA LYS A 67 -19.99 12.33 14.83
C LYS A 67 -18.91 11.35 14.41
N ARG A 68 -18.57 10.40 15.30
CA ARG A 68 -17.65 9.32 14.97
C ARG A 68 -18.20 8.72 13.69
N SER A 69 -17.38 8.73 12.64
CA SER A 69 -17.82 8.17 11.37
C SER A 69 -18.12 6.70 11.63
N ILE A 70 -19.13 6.13 10.98
CA ILE A 70 -19.47 4.70 11.13
C ILE A 70 -18.24 3.81 10.81
N HIS A 71 -17.27 4.36 10.07
CA HIS A 71 -16.01 3.71 9.72
C HIS A 71 -14.93 3.78 10.82
N ASP A 72 -15.08 4.60 11.86
CA ASP A 72 -14.09 4.71 12.94
C ASP A 72 -14.04 3.45 13.82
N ALA A 73 -15.10 2.63 13.79
CA ALA A 73 -15.20 1.41 14.58
C ALA A 73 -14.70 0.15 13.85
N GLN A 74 -14.49 0.21 12.53
CA GLN A 74 -14.06 -0.93 11.74
C GLN A 74 -12.55 -0.88 11.51
N PRO A 75 -11.81 -1.99 11.72
CA PRO A 75 -10.39 -2.03 11.40
C PRO A 75 -10.15 -1.77 9.92
N LEU A 76 -9.05 -1.06 9.61
CA LEU A 76 -8.64 -0.81 8.23
C LEU A 76 -8.25 -2.10 7.50
N VAL A 77 -7.63 -3.03 8.23
CA VAL A 77 -7.26 -4.36 7.77
C VAL A 77 -7.58 -5.36 8.87
N GLU A 78 -8.36 -6.38 8.54
CA GLU A 78 -8.65 -7.49 9.42
C GLU A 78 -7.61 -8.59 9.22
N VAL A 79 -7.08 -9.14 10.32
CA VAL A 79 -6.11 -10.24 10.24
C VAL A 79 -6.80 -11.52 10.67
N GLU A 80 -6.93 -12.46 9.75
CA GLU A 80 -7.46 -13.79 9.99
C GLU A 80 -6.29 -14.78 10.12
N VAL A 81 -6.15 -15.42 11.28
CA VAL A 81 -5.08 -16.41 11.51
C VAL A 81 -5.59 -17.80 11.17
N VAL A 82 -5.01 -18.40 10.12
CA VAL A 82 -5.35 -19.74 9.64
C VAL A 82 -4.32 -20.73 10.15
N HIS A 83 -4.69 -21.54 11.15
CA HIS A 83 -3.82 -22.59 11.68
C HIS A 83 -3.92 -23.84 10.80
N GLN A 84 -2.78 -24.35 10.36
CA GLN A 84 -2.68 -25.57 9.57
C GLN A 84 -1.78 -26.57 10.29
N HIS A 85 -2.21 -27.82 10.35
CA HIS A 85 -1.45 -28.94 10.90
C HIS A 85 -1.23 -29.96 9.80
N GLY A 86 0.01 -30.38 9.57
CA GLY A 86 0.30 -31.37 8.53
C GLY A 86 1.76 -31.40 8.08
N PRO A 87 2.07 -32.15 7.02
CA PRO A 87 3.36 -32.03 6.33
C PRO A 87 3.55 -30.59 5.83
N ALA A 88 4.79 -30.19 5.59
CA ALA A 88 5.16 -28.83 5.18
C ALA A 88 4.20 -28.25 4.13
N PRO A 89 3.90 -26.93 4.20
CA PRO A 89 2.87 -26.31 3.37
C PRO A 89 3.09 -26.63 1.89
N ARG A 90 2.00 -27.02 1.20
CA ARG A 90 2.06 -27.32 -0.23
C ARG A 90 2.36 -26.03 -0.99
N VAL A 91 3.53 -25.96 -1.60
CA VAL A 91 3.99 -24.83 -2.44
C VAL A 91 3.14 -24.69 -3.72
N GLU A 92 2.37 -25.73 -4.07
CA GLU A 92 1.60 -25.83 -5.31
C GLU A 92 0.40 -24.87 -5.41
N GLN A 93 -0.10 -24.35 -4.29
CA GLN A 93 -1.09 -23.28 -4.29
C GLN A 93 -0.47 -22.00 -3.73
N PRO A 94 -0.41 -20.90 -4.51
CA PRO A 94 0.05 -19.63 -3.98
C PRO A 94 -0.86 -19.26 -2.80
N PRO A 95 -0.30 -18.97 -1.62
CA PRO A 95 -1.10 -18.71 -0.44
C PRO A 95 -2.00 -17.51 -0.71
N GLN A 96 -3.31 -17.71 -0.62
CA GLN A 96 -4.31 -16.67 -0.75
C GLN A 96 -4.22 -15.78 0.48
N THR A 97 -3.39 -14.74 0.35
CA THR A 97 -2.89 -13.99 1.51
C THR A 97 -3.78 -12.80 1.81
N LEU A 98 -4.44 -12.23 0.81
CA LEU A 98 -5.23 -11.02 1.00
C LEU A 98 -6.54 -11.09 0.21
N GLU A 99 -7.64 -10.75 0.86
CA GLU A 99 -8.95 -10.57 0.22
C GLU A 99 -9.40 -9.12 0.31
N ILE A 100 -9.77 -8.55 -0.84
CA ILE A 100 -10.38 -7.23 -0.93
C ILE A 100 -11.87 -7.41 -1.23
N TRP A 101 -12.71 -7.07 -0.27
CA TRP A 101 -14.15 -7.17 -0.40
C TRP A 101 -14.71 -5.82 -0.84
N THR A 102 -15.27 -5.75 -2.04
CA THR A 102 -15.94 -4.55 -2.55
C THR A 102 -17.45 -4.71 -2.48
N GLN A 103 -18.20 -3.73 -2.99
CA GLN A 103 -19.66 -3.80 -3.04
C GLN A 103 -20.17 -5.07 -3.74
N ASN A 104 -19.51 -5.50 -4.83
CA ASN A 104 -20.03 -6.55 -5.71
C ASN A 104 -19.10 -7.76 -5.84
N ARG A 105 -17.81 -7.62 -5.52
CA ARG A 105 -16.79 -8.63 -5.79
C ARG A 105 -15.88 -8.86 -4.60
N ILE A 106 -15.25 -10.02 -4.58
CA ILE A 106 -14.15 -10.36 -3.68
C ILE A 106 -12.94 -10.62 -4.56
N TYR A 107 -11.87 -9.86 -4.36
CA TYR A 107 -10.60 -10.05 -5.07
C TYR A 107 -9.64 -10.78 -4.15
N THR A 108 -9.11 -11.92 -4.60
CA THR A 108 -8.13 -12.72 -3.88
C THR A 108 -6.75 -12.45 -4.46
N LEU A 109 -5.81 -12.14 -3.58
CA LEU A 109 -4.45 -11.73 -3.92
C LEU A 109 -3.42 -12.70 -3.35
N ASP A 110 -2.35 -12.90 -4.10
CA ASP A 110 -1.16 -13.61 -3.63
C ASP A 110 -0.28 -12.70 -2.75
N PRO A 111 0.83 -13.21 -2.16
CA PRO A 111 1.73 -12.40 -1.34
C PRO A 111 2.43 -11.26 -2.11
N GLN A 112 2.51 -11.36 -3.44
CA GLN A 112 3.08 -10.33 -4.31
C GLN A 112 2.05 -9.28 -4.74
N LEU A 113 0.82 -9.40 -4.24
CA LEU A 113 -0.34 -8.55 -4.48
C LEU A 113 -0.91 -8.67 -5.90
N PHE A 114 -0.65 -9.77 -6.61
CA PHE A 114 -1.32 -10.06 -7.87
C PHE A 114 -2.68 -10.70 -7.61
N CYS A 115 -3.69 -10.25 -8.35
CA CYS A 115 -5.04 -10.79 -8.29
C CYS A 115 -5.07 -12.16 -8.94
N VAL A 116 -5.20 -13.20 -8.13
CA VAL A 116 -5.22 -14.61 -8.57
C VAL A 116 -6.64 -15.17 -8.62
N GLY A 117 -7.61 -14.47 -8.04
CA GLY A 117 -9.00 -14.89 -8.06
C GLY A 117 -9.96 -13.71 -7.93
N VAL A 118 -11.12 -13.83 -8.57
CA VAL A 118 -12.25 -12.91 -8.39
C VAL A 118 -13.49 -13.75 -8.18
N ALA A 119 -14.28 -13.41 -7.17
CA ALA A 119 -15.57 -14.03 -6.92
C ALA A 119 -16.68 -12.98 -6.84
N ASP A 120 -17.88 -13.36 -7.27
CA ASP A 120 -19.08 -12.59 -7.01
C ASP A 120 -19.40 -12.59 -5.51
N ARG A 121 -19.62 -11.42 -4.93
CA ARG A 121 -19.85 -11.31 -3.47
C ARG A 121 -21.17 -11.94 -3.04
N ALA A 122 -22.22 -11.82 -3.85
CA ALA A 122 -23.55 -12.29 -3.47
C ALA A 122 -23.67 -13.81 -3.56
N SER A 123 -23.12 -14.41 -4.62
CA SER A 123 -23.22 -15.84 -4.90
C SER A 123 -22.00 -16.67 -4.49
N GLY A 124 -20.86 -16.02 -4.20
CA GLY A 124 -19.58 -16.68 -3.92
C GLY A 124 -18.96 -17.39 -5.14
N LYS A 125 -19.57 -17.29 -6.33
CA LYS A 125 -19.08 -17.96 -7.53
C LYS A 125 -17.84 -17.27 -8.07
N ALA A 126 -16.80 -18.06 -8.36
CA ALA A 126 -15.59 -17.58 -9.02
C ALA A 126 -15.88 -17.11 -10.46
N ASP A 127 -15.24 -16.02 -10.86
CA ASP A 127 -15.25 -15.46 -12.21
C ASP A 127 -13.84 -15.59 -12.81
N PRO A 128 -13.54 -16.72 -13.50
CA PRO A 128 -12.21 -17.00 -14.04
C PRO A 128 -11.87 -16.13 -15.27
N SER A 129 -12.82 -15.35 -15.78
CA SER A 129 -12.62 -14.48 -16.94
C SER A 129 -12.50 -13.00 -16.57
N HIS A 130 -12.45 -12.69 -15.28
CA HIS A 130 -12.48 -11.31 -14.81
C HIS A 130 -11.22 -10.52 -15.26
N PRO A 131 -11.35 -9.28 -15.78
CA PRO A 131 -10.22 -8.51 -16.32
C PRO A 131 -9.09 -8.23 -15.34
N PHE A 132 -9.38 -8.24 -14.04
CA PHE A 132 -8.38 -7.94 -13.00
C PHE A 132 -7.49 -9.14 -12.67
N LEU A 133 -7.76 -10.33 -13.19
CA LEU A 133 -6.87 -11.47 -13.00
C LEU A 133 -5.47 -11.15 -13.57
N GLY A 134 -4.45 -11.37 -12.75
CA GLY A 134 -3.06 -11.00 -13.03
C GLY A 134 -2.72 -9.53 -12.82
N TYR A 135 -3.67 -8.68 -12.42
CA TYR A 135 -3.36 -7.27 -12.11
C TYR A 135 -2.77 -7.16 -10.72
N LYS A 136 -1.86 -6.19 -10.54
CA LYS A 136 -1.19 -5.96 -9.26
C LYS A 136 -1.93 -4.91 -8.45
N LEU A 137 -2.32 -5.21 -7.23
CA LEU A 137 -2.85 -4.21 -6.30
C LEU A 137 -1.73 -3.22 -5.94
N VAL A 138 -2.03 -1.94 -6.13
CA VAL A 138 -1.15 -0.83 -5.76
C VAL A 138 -1.59 -0.24 -4.43
N GLY A 139 -2.89 -0.25 -4.12
CA GLY A 139 -3.41 0.30 -2.89
C GLY A 139 -4.85 0.77 -3.01
N GLY A 140 -5.19 1.85 -2.32
CA GLY A 140 -6.49 2.49 -2.39
C GLY A 140 -6.43 3.95 -2.79
N GLN A 141 -7.52 4.44 -3.37
CA GLN A 141 -7.71 5.84 -3.70
C GLN A 141 -9.07 6.33 -3.19
N HIS A 142 -9.06 7.47 -2.51
CA HIS A 142 -10.26 8.22 -2.15
C HIS A 142 -10.21 9.59 -2.81
N ARG A 143 -11.33 10.04 -3.33
CA ARG A 143 -11.46 11.38 -3.91
C ARG A 143 -12.42 12.19 -3.04
N ASP A 144 -11.91 13.25 -2.44
CA ASP A 144 -12.72 14.21 -1.69
C ASP A 144 -12.65 15.57 -2.38
N GLY A 145 -13.66 15.83 -3.21
CA GLY A 145 -13.77 17.04 -4.05
C GLY A 145 -12.56 17.26 -4.95
N HIS A 146 -11.68 18.16 -4.52
CA HIS A 146 -10.46 18.58 -5.23
C HIS A 146 -9.19 17.84 -4.77
N SER A 147 -9.26 17.04 -3.70
CA SER A 147 -8.13 16.31 -3.16
C SER A 147 -8.22 14.81 -3.47
N PHE A 148 -7.06 14.18 -3.60
CA PHE A 148 -6.93 12.73 -3.72
C PHE A 148 -6.10 12.21 -2.56
N GLU A 149 -6.67 11.27 -1.82
CA GLU A 149 -5.96 10.53 -0.79
C GLU A 149 -5.60 9.15 -1.34
N ILE A 150 -4.37 8.71 -1.09
CA ILE A 150 -3.86 7.42 -1.55
C ILE A 150 -3.42 6.63 -0.32
N SER A 151 -3.85 5.37 -0.23
CA SER A 151 -3.38 4.43 0.80
C SER A 151 -2.51 3.33 0.16
N TYR A 152 -1.43 2.93 0.84
CA TYR A 152 -0.47 1.93 0.38
C TYR A 152 0.01 1.06 1.56
N PRO A 153 0.22 -0.27 1.40
CA PRO A 153 0.01 -1.05 0.18
C PRO A 153 -1.44 -1.53 0.00
N TYR A 154 -2.30 -1.32 0.99
CA TYR A 154 -3.68 -1.82 0.99
C TYR A 154 -4.69 -0.67 0.88
N PRO A 155 -5.83 -0.89 0.20
CA PRO A 155 -6.94 0.05 0.25
C PRO A 155 -7.54 0.13 1.65
N ARG A 156 -8.22 1.22 1.97
CA ARG A 156 -9.02 1.34 3.21
C ARG A 156 -10.49 1.05 2.89
N PRO A 157 -11.27 0.52 3.85
CA PRO A 157 -12.73 0.54 3.72
C PRO A 157 -13.22 1.97 3.41
N GLY A 158 -14.14 2.11 2.46
CA GLY A 158 -14.63 3.40 1.96
C GLY A 158 -13.86 3.95 0.74
N THR A 159 -12.74 3.35 0.34
CA THR A 159 -11.95 3.79 -0.83
C THR A 159 -12.15 2.85 -2.03
N GLU A 160 -11.67 3.24 -3.20
CA GLU A 160 -11.58 2.36 -4.37
C GLU A 160 -10.24 1.61 -4.33
N ALA A 161 -10.21 0.32 -4.65
CA ALA A 161 -8.94 -0.40 -4.80
C ALA A 161 -8.36 -0.13 -6.18
N VAL A 162 -7.05 0.12 -6.25
CA VAL A 162 -6.34 0.50 -7.48
C VAL A 162 -5.41 -0.63 -7.90
N PHE A 163 -5.58 -1.06 -9.15
CA PHE A 163 -4.84 -2.16 -9.76
C PHE A 163 -4.03 -1.67 -10.96
N GLU A 164 -2.77 -2.07 -11.04
CA GLU A 164 -1.89 -1.87 -12.19
C GLU A 164 -2.00 -3.06 -13.16
N GLN A 165 -2.09 -2.76 -14.45
CA GLN A 165 -2.13 -3.77 -15.50
C GLN A 165 -0.74 -4.35 -15.78
N PRO A 166 -0.58 -5.68 -15.92
CA PRO A 166 0.74 -6.32 -16.09
C PRO A 166 1.40 -6.00 -17.44
N GLN A 167 0.62 -5.64 -18.46
CA GLN A 167 1.08 -5.40 -19.83
C GLN A 167 0.89 -3.93 -20.29
N GLY A 168 0.48 -3.05 -19.39
CA GLY A 168 0.32 -1.63 -19.69
C GLY A 168 1.67 -0.91 -19.73
N THR A 169 1.79 0.14 -20.56
CA THR A 169 2.80 1.17 -20.31
C THR A 169 2.61 1.69 -18.88
N ARG A 170 3.71 1.91 -18.14
CA ARG A 170 3.67 2.40 -16.75
C ARG A 170 2.60 3.50 -16.61
N GLY A 171 1.63 3.30 -15.71
CA GLY A 171 0.57 4.29 -15.44
C GLY A 171 -0.85 3.87 -15.84
N ASN A 172 -1.05 2.68 -16.41
CA ASN A 172 -2.41 2.16 -16.64
C ASN A 172 -2.97 1.56 -15.34
N PHE A 173 -3.82 2.34 -14.67
CA PHE A 173 -4.49 1.94 -13.44
C PHE A 173 -5.99 1.73 -13.65
N SER A 174 -6.50 0.62 -13.13
CA SER A 174 -7.93 0.32 -13.06
C SER A 174 -8.40 0.43 -11.61
N ARG A 175 -9.65 0.84 -11.40
CA ARG A 175 -10.25 1.00 -10.06
C ARG A 175 -11.42 0.04 -9.87
N THR A 176 -11.60 -0.44 -8.65
CA THR A 176 -12.78 -1.21 -8.25
C THR A 176 -13.92 -0.30 -7.80
N SER A 177 -15.10 -0.89 -7.54
CA SER A 177 -16.09 -0.27 -6.65
C SER A 177 -15.56 -0.15 -5.21
N THR A 178 -16.31 0.57 -4.36
CA THR A 178 -15.92 0.86 -2.98
C THR A 178 -15.58 -0.41 -2.20
N VAL A 179 -14.41 -0.39 -1.59
CA VAL A 179 -13.93 -1.41 -0.65
C VAL A 179 -14.74 -1.31 0.64
N THR A 180 -15.22 -2.45 1.11
CA THR A 180 -16.02 -2.58 2.33
C THR A 180 -15.25 -3.29 3.44
N ARG A 181 -14.29 -4.13 3.08
CA ARG A 181 -13.48 -4.90 4.03
C ARG A 181 -12.19 -5.35 3.35
N VAL A 182 -11.12 -5.44 4.15
CA VAL A 182 -9.81 -5.94 3.72
C VAL A 182 -9.40 -7.00 4.72
N VAL A 183 -9.12 -8.22 4.25
CA VAL A 183 -8.79 -9.37 5.11
C VAL A 183 -7.43 -9.93 4.73
N LEU A 184 -6.46 -9.83 5.63
CA LEU A 184 -5.15 -10.45 5.51
C LEU A 184 -5.17 -11.81 6.22
N ARG A 185 -4.89 -12.89 5.49
CA ARG A 185 -4.79 -14.25 6.03
C ARG A 185 -3.36 -14.58 6.39
N LEU A 186 -3.12 -14.74 7.69
CA LEU A 186 -1.86 -15.22 8.24
C LEU A 186 -1.93 -16.73 8.42
N HIS A 187 -1.26 -17.49 7.55
CA HIS A 187 -1.17 -18.93 7.66
C HIS A 187 -0.07 -19.33 8.66
N VAL A 188 -0.45 -20.02 9.73
CA VAL A 188 0.46 -20.58 10.73
C VAL A 188 0.49 -22.09 10.55
N VAL A 189 1.58 -22.61 10.01
CA VAL A 189 1.74 -24.04 9.76
C VAL A 189 2.57 -24.69 10.85
N THR A 190 1.96 -25.61 11.60
CA THR A 190 2.65 -26.42 12.60
C THR A 190 3.04 -27.76 11.98
N VAL A 191 4.34 -27.94 11.76
CA VAL A 191 4.91 -29.21 11.27
C VAL A 191 5.30 -30.06 12.47
N SER A 192 4.74 -31.26 12.59
CA SER A 192 5.16 -32.21 13.62
C SER A 192 6.50 -32.84 13.19
N PRO A 193 7.57 -32.75 14.01
CA PRO A 193 8.87 -33.32 13.66
C PRO A 193 8.80 -34.85 13.78
N ASN A 194 8.54 -35.54 12.66
CA ASN A 194 8.75 -36.98 12.57
C ASN A 194 10.21 -37.35 12.29
N VAL A 195 11.11 -36.35 12.17
CA VAL A 195 12.55 -36.54 12.05
C VAL A 195 13.21 -35.55 13.00
N LEU A 196 14.14 -36.03 13.82
CA LEU A 196 15.02 -35.23 14.68
C LEU A 196 15.52 -34.02 13.89
N VAL A 197 14.97 -32.84 14.17
CA VAL A 197 15.50 -31.58 13.65
C VAL A 197 16.95 -31.54 14.11
N PRO A 198 17.94 -31.50 13.19
CA PRO A 198 19.32 -31.35 13.59
C PRO A 198 19.40 -30.05 14.40
N THR A 199 19.90 -30.13 15.63
CA THR A 199 20.25 -28.91 16.36
C THR A 199 21.20 -28.09 15.50
N TRP A 200 21.18 -26.76 15.63
CA TRP A 200 22.09 -25.88 14.89
C TRP A 200 23.56 -26.34 14.98
N ASP A 201 23.94 -26.97 16.11
CA ASP A 201 25.24 -27.61 16.33
C ASP A 201 25.63 -28.64 15.25
N ARG A 202 24.67 -29.39 14.70
CA ARG A 202 24.89 -30.34 13.61
C ARG A 202 25.06 -29.67 12.24
N ILE A 203 24.47 -28.49 12.05
CA ILE A 203 24.54 -27.74 10.78
C ILE A 203 25.88 -27.00 10.68
N THR A 204 26.44 -26.57 11.81
CA THR A 204 27.72 -25.83 11.85
C THR A 204 28.96 -26.72 12.00
N ASN A 205 28.80 -28.04 12.18
CA ASN A 205 29.95 -28.94 12.21
C ASN A 205 30.50 -29.16 10.79
N HIS A 206 31.67 -28.57 10.53
CA HIS A 206 32.44 -28.68 9.28
C HIS A 206 32.99 -30.10 8.97
N GLU A 207 32.66 -31.11 9.78
CA GLU A 207 33.19 -32.48 9.65
C GLU A 207 32.38 -33.41 8.75
N LEU A 208 31.31 -32.94 8.10
CA LEU A 208 30.69 -33.70 7.01
C LEU A 208 31.56 -33.60 5.76
N ALA A 209 32.64 -34.39 5.75
CA ALA A 209 33.39 -34.73 4.56
C ALA A 209 32.42 -35.32 3.54
N LEU A 210 32.21 -34.61 2.43
CA LEU A 210 31.57 -35.17 1.24
C LEU A 210 32.35 -36.44 0.85
N PRO A 211 31.69 -37.57 0.56
CA PRO A 211 32.39 -38.78 0.17
C PRO A 211 33.23 -38.48 -1.08
N ALA A 212 34.54 -38.70 -0.98
CA ALA A 212 35.45 -38.59 -2.10
C ALA A 212 34.96 -39.51 -3.22
N ALA A 213 34.95 -38.97 -4.44
CA ALA A 213 34.64 -39.73 -5.65
C ALA A 213 35.47 -41.02 -5.67
N VAL A 214 34.78 -42.13 -5.93
CA VAL A 214 35.41 -43.43 -6.14
C VAL A 214 36.21 -43.33 -7.44
N ASP A 215 37.54 -43.30 -7.34
CA ASP A 215 38.44 -43.47 -8.47
C ASP A 215 38.37 -44.91 -8.96
N ASP A 216 37.55 -45.15 -9.99
CA ASP A 216 37.64 -46.35 -10.83
C ASP A 216 38.85 -46.21 -11.77
N ALA A 217 40.00 -46.74 -11.34
CA ALA A 217 41.10 -47.07 -12.24
C ALA A 217 41.69 -48.43 -11.84
N LYS A 218 41.04 -49.46 -12.37
CA LYS A 218 41.46 -50.86 -12.42
C LYS A 218 42.95 -50.99 -12.80
N GLY A 219 43.74 -51.50 -11.87
CA GLY A 219 44.99 -52.20 -12.20
C GLY A 219 44.64 -53.65 -12.54
N GLU A 220 44.71 -54.00 -13.83
CA GLU A 220 44.87 -55.38 -14.26
C GLU A 220 46.31 -55.51 -14.75
N ASP A 221 47.14 -56.22 -13.97
CA ASP A 221 48.38 -56.82 -14.45
C ASP A 221 48.49 -58.25 -13.91
N GLU A 222 49.09 -59.07 -14.75
CA GLU A 222 49.65 -60.41 -14.58
C GLU A 222 48.74 -61.66 -14.71
N GLY A 223 49.03 -62.39 -15.79
CA GLY A 223 48.65 -63.76 -16.11
C GLY A 223 49.15 -64.16 -17.50
#